data_AF-A0A7S3NVT0-F1
#
_entry.id   AF-A0A7S3NVT0-F1
#
_cell.length_a   1.000
_cell.length_b   1.000
_cell.length_c   1.000
_cell.angle_alpha   90.00
_cell.angle_beta   90.00
_cell.angle_gamma   90.00
#
_symmetry.space_group_name_H-M   'P 1'
#
loop_
_entity.id
_entity.type
_entity.pdbx_description
1 polymer ?
#
loop_
_entity_poly.entity_id
_entity_poly.type
_entity_poly.pdbx_seq_one_letter_code
_entity_poly.pdbx_strand_id
1 'polypeptide(L)'
;QDLATMIKEKQCAPIMIRLGWHDSGTYCHQSKTGGPRGTIRLNPECGHGANKGLDIAHKLLEPIKATHPDISYSDLFALGAVTAVHVSGGPSVIFRPGRKDGEDCAPDGRLPDASKGAAHVREIFYRM
;
A
#
# COMPACT_ATOMS: atom_id res chain seq x y z
N GLN A 1 12.64 -7.71 10.53
CA GLN A 1 12.33 -8.96 11.26
C GLN A 1 10.91 -8.91 11.81
N ASP A 2 10.54 -7.84 12.51
CA ASP A 2 9.20 -7.64 13.12
C ASP A 2 8.03 -7.82 12.16
N LEU A 3 8.13 -7.26 10.95
CA LEU A 3 7.11 -7.46 9.90
C LEU A 3 6.91 -8.94 9.57
N ALA A 4 7.98 -9.70 9.39
CA ALA A 4 7.89 -11.12 9.05
C ALA A 4 7.26 -11.94 10.19
N THR A 5 7.61 -11.62 11.43
CA THR A 5 6.99 -12.22 12.63
C THR A 5 5.50 -11.92 12.69
N MET A 6 5.14 -10.62 12.66
CA MET A 6 3.75 -10.18 12.72
C MET A 6 2.90 -10.78 11.60
N ILE A 7 3.41 -10.79 10.36
CA ILE A 7 2.69 -11.33 9.21
C ILE A 7 2.40 -12.83 9.35
N LYS A 8 3.35 -13.61 9.86
CA LYS A 8 3.18 -15.04 10.08
C LYS A 8 2.20 -15.33 11.22
N GLU A 9 2.35 -14.65 12.34
CA GLU A 9 1.51 -14.85 13.53
C GLU A 9 0.06 -14.41 13.32
N LYS A 10 -0.14 -13.28 12.64
CA LYS A 10 -1.48 -12.72 12.38
C LYS A 10 -2.09 -13.23 11.08
N GLN A 11 -1.35 -14.04 10.32
CA GLN A 11 -1.77 -14.58 9.01
C GLN A 11 -2.30 -13.50 8.06
N CYS A 12 -1.64 -12.33 8.05
CA CYS A 12 -2.16 -11.12 7.39
C CYS A 12 -1.41 -10.77 6.09
N ALA A 13 -0.66 -11.70 5.52
CA ALA A 13 0.10 -11.45 4.28
C ALA A 13 -0.76 -10.86 3.14
N PRO A 14 -1.98 -11.36 2.85
CA PRO A 14 -2.79 -10.81 1.75
C PRO A 14 -3.17 -9.35 1.94
N ILE A 15 -3.52 -8.92 3.17
CA ILE A 15 -3.93 -7.54 3.43
C ILE A 15 -2.74 -6.57 3.41
N MET A 16 -1.53 -7.04 3.75
CA MET A 16 -0.30 -6.24 3.63
C MET A 16 0.08 -6.00 2.17
N ILE A 17 -0.05 -7.03 1.32
CA ILE A 17 0.14 -6.89 -0.13
C ILE A 17 -0.90 -5.91 -0.69
N ARG A 18 -2.18 -6.05 -0.30
CA ARG A 18 -3.24 -5.14 -0.71
C ARG A 18 -2.97 -3.70 -0.29
N LEU A 19 -2.54 -3.46 0.95
CA LEU A 19 -2.22 -2.11 1.43
C LEU A 19 -1.12 -1.45 0.59
N GLY A 20 0.01 -2.14 0.39
CA GLY A 20 1.11 -1.62 -0.41
C GLY A 20 0.73 -1.38 -1.88
N TRP A 21 -0.11 -2.26 -2.45
CA TRP A 21 -0.68 -2.07 -3.79
C TRP A 21 -1.60 -0.85 -3.86
N HIS A 22 -2.51 -0.68 -2.91
CA HIS A 22 -3.49 0.41 -2.94
C HIS A 22 -2.84 1.79 -2.70
N ASP A 23 -1.82 1.89 -1.84
CA ASP A 23 -1.03 3.12 -1.69
C ASP A 23 -0.29 3.46 -2.99
N SER A 24 0.27 2.45 -3.68
CA SER A 24 1.04 2.65 -4.92
C SER A 24 0.17 2.92 -6.15
N GLY A 25 -0.98 2.25 -6.25
CA GLY A 25 -1.81 2.19 -7.45
C GLY A 25 -2.55 3.49 -7.79
N THR A 26 -2.46 4.50 -6.93
CA THR A 26 -3.07 5.82 -7.18
C THR A 26 -2.18 6.76 -8.00
N TYR A 27 -0.96 6.33 -8.36
CA TYR A 27 -0.04 7.15 -9.14
C TYR A 27 -0.60 7.54 -10.51
N CYS A 28 -0.24 8.75 -10.95
CA CYS A 28 -0.53 9.29 -12.27
C CYS A 28 0.75 9.88 -12.87
N HIS A 29 1.25 9.30 -13.95
CA HIS A 29 2.51 9.72 -14.58
C HIS A 29 2.43 11.14 -15.18
N GLN A 30 1.24 11.60 -15.57
CA GLN A 30 1.05 12.91 -16.20
C GLN A 30 1.10 14.03 -15.17
N SER A 31 0.31 13.93 -14.09
CA SER A 31 0.24 14.94 -13.05
C SER A 31 1.31 14.80 -11.96
N LYS A 32 2.02 13.66 -11.93
CA LYS A 32 2.99 13.31 -10.87
C LYS A 32 2.39 13.32 -9.46
N THR A 33 1.11 12.97 -9.33
CA THR A 33 0.38 12.91 -8.06
C THR A 33 -0.06 11.49 -7.70
N GLY A 34 -0.34 11.27 -6.41
CA GLY A 34 -0.62 9.93 -5.86
C GLY A 34 0.63 9.06 -5.78
N GLY A 35 0.43 7.75 -5.71
CA GLY A 35 1.50 6.77 -5.58
C GLY A 35 1.94 6.57 -4.14
N PRO A 36 3.01 5.78 -3.92
CA PRO A 36 3.36 5.27 -2.61
C PRO A 36 3.91 6.40 -1.74
N ARG A 37 3.02 7.09 -1.04
CA ARG A 37 3.31 8.24 -0.17
C ARG A 37 2.68 8.08 1.21
N GLY A 38 2.15 6.90 1.51
CA GLY A 38 1.47 6.60 2.76
C GLY A 38 0.13 7.34 2.92
N THR A 39 -0.36 8.07 1.91
CA THR A 39 -1.55 8.93 2.03
C THR A 39 -2.83 8.13 2.22
N ILE A 40 -2.82 6.84 1.88
CA ILE A 40 -3.94 5.91 2.12
C ILE A 40 -4.39 5.83 3.59
N ARG A 41 -3.55 6.26 4.54
CA ARG A 41 -3.90 6.33 5.98
C ARG A 41 -4.73 7.57 6.34
N LEU A 42 -4.78 8.58 5.47
CA LEU A 42 -5.36 9.89 5.71
C LEU A 42 -6.77 10.01 5.13
N ASN A 43 -7.57 10.93 5.67
CA ASN A 43 -8.84 11.33 5.05
C ASN A 43 -8.57 12.29 3.89
N PRO A 44 -9.34 12.20 2.77
CA PRO A 44 -10.46 11.28 2.55
C PRO A 44 -10.05 9.88 2.03
N GLU A 45 -8.78 9.65 1.70
CA GLU A 45 -8.33 8.47 0.96
C GLU A 45 -8.60 7.13 1.67
N CYS A 46 -8.48 7.09 3.00
CA CYS A 46 -8.80 5.91 3.81
C CYS A 46 -10.29 5.52 3.74
N GLY A 47 -11.17 6.48 3.42
CA GLY A 47 -12.61 6.30 3.28
C GLY A 47 -13.08 5.90 1.88
N HIS A 48 -12.19 5.89 0.88
CA HIS A 48 -12.54 5.49 -0.49
C HIS A 48 -13.05 4.05 -0.54
N GLY A 49 -14.06 3.79 -1.38
CA GLY A 49 -14.73 2.49 -1.44
C GLY A 49 -13.77 1.33 -1.75
N ALA A 50 -12.82 1.57 -2.66
CA ALA A 50 -11.78 0.58 -3.01
C ALA A 50 -10.86 0.23 -1.81
N ASN A 51 -10.72 1.12 -0.83
CA ASN A 51 -9.83 0.97 0.33
C ASN A 51 -10.53 0.36 1.56
N LYS A 52 -11.81 0.01 1.46
CA LYS A 52 -12.57 -0.58 2.57
C LYS A 52 -11.83 -1.73 3.23
N GLY A 53 -11.66 -1.65 4.56
CA GLY A 53 -10.97 -2.64 5.40
C GLY A 53 -9.45 -2.48 5.49
N LEU A 54 -8.82 -1.55 4.77
CA LEU A 54 -7.36 -1.32 4.88
C LEU A 54 -6.95 -0.58 6.16
N ASP A 55 -7.91 -0.01 6.89
CA ASP A 55 -7.69 0.49 8.25
C ASP A 55 -7.22 -0.62 9.20
N ILE A 56 -7.63 -1.87 8.95
CA ILE A 56 -7.16 -3.05 9.70
C ILE A 56 -5.66 -3.25 9.48
N ALA A 57 -5.19 -3.16 8.23
CA ALA A 57 -3.77 -3.31 7.92
C ALA A 57 -2.94 -2.18 8.53
N HIS A 58 -3.43 -0.95 8.48
CA HIS A 58 -2.78 0.19 9.14
C HIS A 58 -2.64 -0.04 10.65
N LYS A 59 -3.73 -0.43 11.33
CA LYS A 59 -3.71 -0.75 12.78
C LYS A 59 -2.75 -1.88 13.14
N LEU A 60 -2.58 -2.88 12.29
CA LEU A 60 -1.61 -3.97 12.50
C LEU A 60 -0.16 -3.48 12.40
N LEU A 61 0.09 -2.43 11.62
CA LEU A 61 1.41 -1.84 11.44
C LEU A 61 1.75 -0.78 12.50
N GLU A 62 0.77 -0.18 13.17
CA GLU A 62 0.98 0.84 14.21
C GLU A 62 1.99 0.43 15.30
N PRO A 63 1.94 -0.79 15.89
CA PRO A 63 2.94 -1.19 16.88
C PRO A 63 4.36 -1.24 16.31
N ILE A 64 4.52 -1.65 15.05
CA ILE A 64 5.81 -1.67 14.36
C ILE A 64 6.26 -0.24 14.03
N LYS A 65 5.34 0.63 13.62
CA LYS A 65 5.63 2.05 13.40
C LYS A 65 6.12 2.73 14.68
N ALA A 66 5.53 2.39 15.82
CA ALA A 66 5.90 2.95 17.12
C ALA A 66 7.32 2.53 17.55
N THR A 67 7.76 1.31 17.23
CA THR A 67 9.13 0.85 17.50
C THR A 67 10.16 1.39 16.50
N HIS A 68 9.71 1.81 15.31
CA HIS A 68 10.55 2.34 14.24
C HIS A 68 10.07 3.74 13.79
N PRO A 69 10.19 4.76 14.66
CA PRO A 69 9.65 6.11 14.40
C PRO A 69 10.27 6.78 13.16
N ASP A 70 11.52 6.45 12.82
CA ASP A 70 12.25 7.04 11.69
C ASP A 70 11.84 6.50 10.31
N ILE A 71 11.14 5.37 10.26
CA ILE A 71 10.61 4.81 9.01
C ILE A 71 9.32 5.53 8.66
N SER A 72 9.22 6.06 7.44
CA SER A 72 7.98 6.66 6.92
C SER A 72 6.87 5.61 6.79
N TYR A 73 5.62 6.02 6.89
CA TYR A 73 4.49 5.11 6.63
C TYR A 73 4.56 4.54 5.21
N SER A 74 4.94 5.38 4.24
CA SER A 74 5.14 4.98 2.85
C SER A 74 6.13 3.81 2.71
N ASP A 75 7.31 3.90 3.33
CA ASP A 75 8.27 2.79 3.30
C ASP A 75 7.79 1.60 4.12
N LEU A 76 7.11 1.82 5.25
CA LEU A 76 6.55 0.74 6.06
C LEU A 76 5.51 -0.08 5.30
N PHE A 77 4.62 0.56 4.55
CA PHE A 77 3.59 -0.11 3.74
C PHE A 77 4.22 -0.91 2.61
N ALA A 78 5.17 -0.32 1.88
CA ALA A 78 5.90 -0.99 0.81
C ALA A 78 6.73 -2.18 1.33
N LEU A 79 7.45 -2.00 2.44
CA LEU A 79 8.25 -3.04 3.07
C LEU A 79 7.36 -4.16 3.63
N GLY A 80 6.20 -3.82 4.19
CA GLY A 80 5.19 -4.78 4.62
C GLY A 80 4.71 -5.66 3.47
N ALA A 81 4.39 -5.07 2.31
CA ALA A 81 4.00 -5.80 1.11
C ALA A 81 5.13 -6.71 0.58
N VAL A 82 6.36 -6.20 0.46
CA VAL A 82 7.53 -6.99 0.03
C VAL A 82 7.78 -8.16 0.98
N THR A 83 7.73 -7.90 2.29
CA THR A 83 7.91 -8.94 3.31
C THR A 83 6.80 -9.98 3.22
N ALA A 84 5.55 -9.56 3.01
CA ALA A 84 4.41 -10.44 2.86
C ALA A 84 4.53 -11.39 1.66
N VAL A 85 5.02 -10.90 0.51
CA VAL A 85 5.33 -11.76 -0.65
C VAL A 85 6.40 -12.79 -0.28
N HIS A 86 7.50 -12.35 0.33
CA HIS A 86 8.61 -13.23 0.69
C HIS A 86 8.21 -14.32 1.69
N VAL A 87 7.54 -13.97 2.80
CA VAL A 87 7.14 -14.94 3.82
C VAL A 87 6.05 -15.91 3.33
N SER A 88 5.34 -15.56 2.26
CA SER A 88 4.37 -16.44 1.60
C SER A 88 5.02 -17.40 0.60
N GLY A 89 6.35 -17.43 0.49
CA GLY A 89 7.09 -18.26 -0.46
C GLY A 89 7.17 -17.67 -1.88
N GLY A 90 6.82 -16.39 -2.04
CA GLY A 90 6.96 -15.66 -3.29
C GLY A 90 8.40 -15.26 -3.60
N PRO A 91 8.63 -14.61 -4.76
CA PRO A 91 9.96 -14.16 -5.16
C PRO A 91 10.49 -13.05 -4.25
N SER A 92 11.82 -12.92 -4.19
CA SER A 92 12.47 -11.78 -3.54
C SER A 92 12.27 -10.51 -4.36
N VAL A 93 11.49 -9.57 -3.83
CA VAL A 93 11.32 -8.23 -4.41
C VAL A 93 12.34 -7.29 -3.80
N ILE A 94 13.10 -6.57 -4.62
CA ILE A 94 14.11 -5.61 -4.15
C ILE A 94 13.40 -4.43 -3.50
N PHE A 95 13.66 -4.22 -2.21
CA PHE A 95 13.22 -3.02 -1.49
C PHE A 95 14.33 -1.96 -1.49
N ARG A 96 13.94 -0.71 -1.71
CA ARG A 96 14.80 0.47 -1.56
C ARG A 96 14.07 1.47 -0.64
N PRO A 97 14.69 1.87 0.48
CA PRO A 97 14.12 2.87 1.38
C PRO A 97 14.30 4.29 0.82
N GLY A 98 13.67 5.26 1.46
CA GLY A 98 13.78 6.69 1.19
C GLY A 98 12.49 7.34 0.73
N ARG A 99 11.35 6.63 0.74
CA ARG A 99 10.06 7.27 0.46
C ARG A 99 9.69 8.19 1.61
N LYS A 100 9.10 9.33 1.27
CA LYS A 100 8.61 10.31 2.23
C LYS A 100 7.10 10.22 2.33
N ASP A 101 6.59 10.43 3.53
CA ASP A 101 5.15 10.56 3.73
C ASP A 101 4.64 11.84 3.05
N GLY A 102 3.51 11.71 2.36
CA GLY A 102 2.75 12.81 1.81
C GLY A 102 1.50 13.13 2.62
N GLU A 103 0.92 14.27 2.29
CA GLU A 103 -0.36 14.75 2.84
C GLU A 103 -1.42 14.91 1.75
N ASP A 104 -0.99 15.01 0.48
CA ASP A 104 -1.86 15.16 -0.69
C ASP A 104 -2.53 13.83 -1.05
N CYS A 105 -3.71 13.58 -0.48
CA CYS A 105 -4.53 12.41 -0.80
C CYS A 105 -4.83 12.34 -2.30
N ALA A 106 -4.68 11.15 -2.89
CA ALA A 106 -5.09 10.94 -4.27
C ALA A 106 -6.62 11.06 -4.38
N PRO A 107 -7.17 11.51 -5.52
CA PRO A 107 -8.61 11.47 -5.74
C PRO A 107 -9.11 10.03 -5.85
N ASP A 108 -10.38 9.79 -5.47
CA ASP A 108 -11.02 8.49 -5.62
C ASP A 108 -11.13 8.08 -7.11
N GLY A 109 -11.34 6.79 -7.36
CA GLY A 109 -11.53 6.23 -8.70
C GLY A 109 -10.23 5.92 -9.47
N ARG A 110 -9.06 6.16 -8.87
CA ARG A 110 -7.77 5.79 -9.49
C ARG A 110 -7.44 4.29 -9.41
N LEU A 111 -8.07 3.55 -8.51
CA LEU A 111 -7.90 2.11 -8.39
C LEU A 111 -8.85 1.35 -9.34
N PRO A 112 -8.49 0.14 -9.80
CA PRO A 112 -9.31 -0.59 -10.75
C PRO A 112 -10.63 -1.06 -10.15
N ASP A 113 -11.67 -1.14 -10.98
CA ASP A 113 -12.99 -1.64 -10.65
C ASP A 113 -13.07 -3.10 -11.10
N ALA A 114 -13.34 -4.00 -10.16
CA ALA A 114 -13.37 -5.43 -10.39
C ALA A 114 -14.53 -5.88 -11.30
N SER A 115 -15.55 -5.04 -11.52
CA SER A 115 -16.67 -5.34 -12.42
C SER A 115 -16.36 -5.07 -13.90
N LYS A 116 -15.22 -4.45 -14.21
CA LYS A 116 -14.82 -4.06 -15.56
C LYS A 116 -13.79 -4.99 -16.19
N GLY A 117 -13.70 -4.96 -17.53
CA GLY A 117 -12.84 -5.83 -18.32
C GLY A 117 -11.45 -5.27 -18.66
N ALA A 118 -10.78 -5.90 -19.62
CA ALA A 118 -9.39 -5.63 -19.98
C ALA A 118 -9.10 -4.19 -20.45
N ALA A 119 -10.06 -3.50 -21.07
CA ALA A 119 -9.89 -2.11 -21.47
C ALA A 119 -9.68 -1.19 -20.25
N HIS A 120 -10.49 -1.39 -19.21
CA HIS A 120 -10.38 -0.66 -17.93
C HIS A 120 -9.06 -0.95 -17.23
N VAL A 121 -8.63 -2.22 -17.22
CA VAL A 121 -7.33 -2.59 -16.65
C VAL A 121 -6.20 -1.83 -17.37
N ARG A 122 -6.21 -1.79 -18.71
CA ARG A 122 -5.20 -1.02 -19.46
C ARG A 122 -5.26 0.46 -19.13
N GLU A 123 -6.44 1.07 -19.11
CA GLU A 123 -6.62 2.49 -18.76
C GLU A 123 -5.99 2.82 -17.40
N ILE A 124 -6.30 2.04 -16.38
CA ILE A 124 -5.81 2.27 -15.01
C ILE A 124 -4.29 2.07 -14.92
N PHE A 125 -3.76 1.00 -15.49
CA PHE A 125 -2.34 0.68 -15.39
C PHE A 125 -1.46 1.51 -16.33
N TYR A 126 -1.98 2.01 -17.45
CA TYR A 126 -1.25 2.93 -18.34
C TYR A 126 -1.21 4.37 -17.80
N ARG A 127 -2.10 4.72 -16.87
CA ARG A 127 -2.04 5.99 -16.15
C ARG A 127 -0.89 6.01 -15.12
N MET A 128 -0.56 4.86 -14.54
CA MET A 128 0.57 4.74 -13.61
C MET A 128 1.88 4.99 -14.36
#